data_AF-A0A920P1L5-F1
#
_entry.id   AF-A0A920P1L5-F1
#
_cell.length_a   1.000
_cell.length_b   1.000
_cell.length_c   1.000
_cell.angle_alpha   90.00
_cell.angle_beta   90.00
_cell.angle_gamma   90.00
#
_symmetry.space_group_name_H-M   'P 1'
#
loop_
_entity.id
_entity.type
_entity.pdbx_description
1 polymer ?
#
loop_
_entity_poly.entity_id
_entity_poly.type
_entity_poly.pdbx_seq_one_letter_code
_entity_poly.pdbx_strand_id
1 'polypeptide(L)'
;MNAKKNFFKKILPVIFGIKGFKISKKEREFFLKSNPLGFILFERNCKNSNQVKSLTKELKKTTSHKHTMIMIDQEGGRVARLKKPNFNSYPNAEFFGIIAENNIRKAKKHVLINSIMIGQELKKIWYQHELRSSSRC
;
A
#
# COMPACT_ATOMS: atom_id res chain seq x y z
N MET A 1 20.52 -25.80 14.57
CA MET A 1 20.12 -24.40 14.29
C MET A 1 19.17 -23.94 15.40
N ASN A 2 19.58 -22.93 16.16
CA ASN A 2 19.00 -22.64 17.48
C ASN A 2 17.78 -21.71 17.36
N ALA A 3 16.59 -22.20 17.77
CA ALA A 3 15.30 -21.50 17.69
C ALA A 3 15.23 -20.18 18.49
N LYS A 4 16.20 -19.92 19.38
CA LYS A 4 16.28 -18.72 20.23
C LYS A 4 16.72 -17.44 19.51
N LYS A 5 17.22 -17.48 18.26
CA LYS A 5 17.69 -16.27 17.53
C LYS A 5 16.58 -15.42 16.91
N ASN A 6 15.32 -15.87 16.93
CA ASN A 6 14.22 -15.23 16.17
C ASN A 6 13.33 -14.26 16.96
N PHE A 7 13.55 -14.07 18.26
CA PHE A 7 12.56 -13.35 19.08
C PHE A 7 12.67 -11.80 19.03
N PHE A 8 13.82 -11.24 18.63
CA PHE A 8 14.01 -9.79 18.52
C PHE A 8 14.83 -9.42 17.30
N LYS A 9 14.28 -9.66 16.11
CA LYS A 9 14.89 -9.12 14.91
C LYS A 9 14.65 -7.60 14.89
N LYS A 10 15.72 -6.81 15.04
CA LYS A 10 15.65 -5.34 15.00
C LYS A 10 14.91 -4.91 13.74
N ILE A 11 13.89 -4.06 13.89
CA ILE A 11 13.22 -3.44 12.76
C ILE A 11 14.17 -2.38 12.21
N LEU A 12 14.48 -2.48 10.92
CA LEU A 12 15.27 -1.45 10.25
C LEU A 12 14.35 -0.29 9.86
N PRO A 13 14.70 0.97 10.18
CA PRO A 13 13.92 2.15 9.81
C PRO A 13 14.11 2.48 8.32
N VAL A 14 13.75 1.53 7.46
CA VAL A 14 13.92 1.60 6.01
C VAL A 14 12.64 1.11 5.33
N ILE A 15 12.34 1.73 4.19
CA ILE A 15 11.25 1.37 3.31
C ILE A 15 11.85 0.92 1.98
N PHE A 16 11.53 -0.29 1.54
CA PHE A 16 12.03 -0.81 0.27
C PHE A 16 10.98 -0.75 -0.84
N GLY A 17 11.44 -0.57 -2.08
CA GLY A 17 10.64 -0.83 -3.27
C GLY A 17 10.73 -2.30 -3.70
N ILE A 18 9.85 -2.70 -4.61
CA ILE A 18 9.84 -4.03 -5.23
C ILE A 18 10.06 -3.90 -6.74
N LYS A 19 10.74 -4.88 -7.34
CA LYS A 19 11.05 -4.83 -8.77
C LYS A 19 9.82 -5.04 -9.66
N GLY A 20 8.91 -5.95 -9.30
CA GLY A 20 7.78 -6.33 -10.17
C GLY A 20 6.49 -6.65 -9.43
N PHE A 21 5.62 -7.44 -10.08
CA PHE A 21 4.29 -7.79 -9.58
C PHE A 21 4.28 -8.88 -8.49
N LYS A 22 5.41 -9.55 -8.25
CA LYS A 22 5.57 -10.62 -7.26
C LYS A 22 6.94 -10.50 -6.61
N ILE A 23 7.07 -10.99 -5.38
CA ILE A 23 8.36 -11.03 -4.69
C ILE A 23 9.20 -12.15 -5.31
N SER A 24 10.40 -11.82 -5.79
CA SER A 24 11.37 -12.82 -6.21
C SER A 24 11.95 -13.58 -5.00
N LYS A 25 12.53 -14.77 -5.23
CA LYS A 25 13.21 -15.53 -4.17
C LYS A 25 14.30 -14.69 -3.47
N LYS A 26 15.11 -13.96 -4.24
CA LYS A 26 16.17 -13.07 -3.74
C LYS A 26 15.62 -11.93 -2.88
N GLU A 27 14.57 -11.24 -3.34
CA GLU A 27 13.91 -10.20 -2.56
C GLU A 27 13.34 -10.76 -1.25
N ARG A 28 12.67 -11.93 -1.30
CA ARG A 28 12.12 -12.58 -0.10
C ARG A 28 13.19 -12.89 0.93
N GLU A 29 14.30 -13.50 0.52
CA GLU A 29 15.44 -13.80 1.41
C GLU A 29 16.04 -12.52 1.99
N PHE A 30 16.20 -11.47 1.17
CA PHE A 30 16.71 -10.18 1.59
C PHE A 30 15.78 -9.49 2.60
N PHE A 31 14.47 -9.46 2.36
CA PHE A 31 13.49 -8.84 3.27
C PHE A 31 13.38 -9.61 4.59
N LEU A 32 13.35 -10.95 4.54
CA LEU A 32 13.41 -11.79 5.72
C LEU A 32 14.69 -11.52 6.52
N LYS A 33 15.83 -11.30 5.85
CA LYS A 33 17.11 -10.99 6.51
C LYS A 33 17.14 -9.58 7.10
N SER A 34 16.60 -8.58 6.42
CA SER A 34 16.69 -7.16 6.80
C SER A 34 15.62 -6.71 7.79
N ASN A 35 14.41 -7.29 7.75
CA ASN A 35 13.28 -6.90 8.59
C ASN A 35 12.94 -5.38 8.51
N PRO A 36 12.58 -4.88 7.31
CA PRO A 36 12.29 -3.46 7.11
C PRO A 36 11.00 -3.03 7.79
N LEU A 37 10.91 -1.73 8.08
CA LEU A 37 9.71 -1.08 8.60
C LEU A 37 8.52 -1.20 7.63
N GLY A 38 8.78 -1.20 6.32
CA GLY A 38 7.73 -1.35 5.32
C GLY A 38 8.22 -1.32 3.88
N PHE A 39 7.25 -1.15 2.99
CA PHE A 39 7.44 -1.15 1.55
C PHE A 39 6.65 -0.03 0.88
N ILE A 40 7.18 0.48 -0.23
CA ILE A 40 6.49 1.43 -1.10
C ILE A 40 6.27 0.81 -2.48
N LEU A 41 5.05 0.93 -3.00
CA LEU A 41 4.66 0.42 -4.30
C LEU A 41 4.72 1.51 -5.37
N PHE A 42 5.19 1.13 -6.54
CA PHE A 42 5.20 1.95 -7.75
C PHE A 42 4.26 1.35 -8.79
N GLU A 43 4.00 2.09 -9.87
CA GLU A 43 3.14 1.67 -10.98
C GLU A 43 3.51 0.29 -11.55
N ARG A 44 4.82 0.01 -11.69
CA ARG A 44 5.36 -1.29 -12.12
C ARG A 44 4.99 -2.49 -11.21
N ASN A 45 4.47 -2.22 -10.02
CA ASN A 45 4.05 -3.25 -9.06
C ASN A 45 2.54 -3.52 -9.12
N CYS A 46 1.78 -2.75 -9.92
CA CYS A 46 0.33 -2.70 -9.90
C CYS A 46 -0.29 -3.17 -11.22
N LYS A 47 -0.66 -4.45 -11.30
CA LYS A 47 -1.37 -5.01 -12.46
C LYS A 47 -2.88 -4.92 -12.31
N ASN A 48 -3.43 -5.48 -11.22
CA ASN A 48 -4.86 -5.44 -10.89
C ASN A 48 -5.07 -5.67 -9.38
N SER A 49 -6.29 -5.46 -8.89
CA SER A 49 -6.61 -5.54 -7.46
C SER A 49 -6.19 -6.86 -6.80
N ASN A 50 -6.48 -8.00 -7.44
CA ASN A 50 -6.16 -9.33 -6.89
C ASN A 50 -4.65 -9.58 -6.81
N GLN A 51 -3.90 -9.20 -7.85
CA GLN A 51 -2.44 -9.31 -7.84
C GLN A 51 -1.82 -8.42 -6.77
N VAL A 52 -2.27 -7.17 -6.64
CA VAL A 52 -1.74 -6.21 -5.66
C VAL A 52 -2.04 -6.67 -4.23
N LYS A 53 -3.24 -7.21 -3.98
CA LYS A 53 -3.61 -7.89 -2.72
C LYS A 53 -2.68 -9.05 -2.39
N SER A 54 -2.34 -9.88 -3.38
CA SER A 54 -1.43 -11.00 -3.19
C SER A 54 -0.01 -10.52 -2.84
N LEU A 55 0.52 -9.56 -3.61
CA LEU A 55 1.85 -8.99 -3.38
C LEU A 55 1.99 -8.42 -1.96
N THR A 56 1.02 -7.63 -1.50
CA THR A 56 1.08 -7.03 -0.16
C THR A 56 0.93 -8.03 0.97
N LYS A 57 0.12 -9.08 0.77
CA LYS A 57 0.06 -10.21 1.69
C LYS A 57 1.40 -10.93 1.78
N GLU A 58 2.09 -11.13 0.66
CA GLU A 58 3.42 -11.73 0.67
C GLU A 58 4.45 -10.84 1.37
N LEU A 59 4.43 -9.53 1.12
CA LEU A 59 5.38 -8.58 1.72
C LEU A 59 5.27 -8.56 3.24
N LYS A 60 4.03 -8.52 3.77
CA LYS A 60 3.77 -8.60 5.22
C LYS A 60 4.28 -9.90 5.86
N LYS A 61 4.37 -11.00 5.10
CA LYS A 61 4.96 -12.27 5.56
C LYS A 61 6.50 -12.27 5.58
N THR A 62 7.14 -11.26 4.99
CA THR A 62 8.61 -11.15 4.97
C THR A 62 9.19 -10.32 6.11
N THR A 63 8.35 -9.85 7.03
CA THR A 63 8.71 -9.05 8.20
C THR A 63 8.27 -9.75 9.49
N SER A 64 8.97 -9.55 10.59
CA SER A 64 8.68 -10.21 11.87
C SER A 64 7.58 -9.52 12.70
N HIS A 65 7.06 -8.37 12.26
CA HIS A 65 6.10 -7.57 13.00
C HIS A 65 4.76 -7.42 12.24
N LYS A 66 3.69 -7.15 12.99
CA LYS A 66 2.34 -6.97 12.44
C LYS A 66 2.09 -5.59 11.83
N HIS A 67 2.95 -4.62 12.15
CA HIS A 67 2.80 -3.22 11.76
C HIS A 67 3.55 -2.85 10.47
N THR A 68 3.77 -3.81 9.58
CA THR A 68 4.48 -3.59 8.31
C THR A 68 3.72 -2.61 7.44
N MET A 69 4.35 -1.48 7.17
CA MET A 69 3.75 -0.43 6.35
C MET A 69 3.77 -0.80 4.88
N ILE A 70 2.67 -0.55 4.19
CA ILE A 70 2.58 -0.60 2.73
C ILE A 70 2.13 0.78 2.28
N MET A 71 2.98 1.44 1.48
CA MET A 71 2.81 2.82 1.05
C MET A 71 2.64 2.88 -0.47
N ILE A 72 1.99 3.93 -0.96
CA ILE A 72 1.77 4.19 -2.38
C ILE A 72 1.46 5.68 -2.57
N ASP A 73 1.98 6.28 -3.65
CA ASP A 73 1.61 7.65 -4.01
C ASP A 73 0.34 7.62 -4.87
N GLN A 74 -0.80 7.88 -4.25
CA GLN A 74 -2.10 7.90 -4.92
C GLN A 74 -2.80 9.24 -4.66
N GLU A 75 -2.39 10.28 -5.38
CA GLU A 75 -2.96 11.63 -5.27
C GLU A 75 -4.04 11.84 -6.34
N GLY A 76 -3.71 11.51 -7.59
CA GLY A 76 -4.53 11.76 -8.77
C GLY A 76 -3.74 12.37 -9.93
N GLY A 77 -4.33 12.35 -11.13
CA GLY A 77 -3.65 12.76 -12.36
C GLY A 77 -2.32 12.05 -12.59
N ARG A 78 -1.21 12.82 -12.67
CA ARG A 78 0.13 12.29 -12.95
C ARG A 78 0.75 11.55 -11.76
N VAL A 79 0.31 11.84 -10.54
CA VAL A 79 0.81 11.21 -9.31
C VAL A 79 -0.20 10.16 -8.83
N ALA A 80 -0.33 9.11 -9.62
CA ALA A 80 -1.17 7.94 -9.32
C ALA A 80 -0.44 6.68 -9.81
N ARG A 81 -0.28 5.69 -8.92
CA ARG A 81 0.33 4.39 -9.27
C ARG A 81 -0.72 3.37 -9.69
N LEU A 82 -1.91 3.44 -9.12
CA LEU A 82 -3.08 2.66 -9.53
C LEU A 82 -3.81 3.45 -10.63
N LYS A 83 -3.90 2.87 -11.83
CA LYS A 83 -4.43 3.53 -13.03
C LYS A 83 -5.50 2.69 -13.74
N LYS A 84 -6.27 3.34 -14.61
CA LYS A 84 -7.19 2.69 -15.55
C LYS A 84 -6.45 1.65 -16.42
N PRO A 85 -7.15 0.59 -16.89
CA PRO A 85 -8.57 0.30 -16.71
C PRO A 85 -8.91 -0.39 -15.37
N ASN A 86 -7.92 -0.82 -14.61
CA ASN A 86 -8.13 -1.71 -13.46
C ASN A 86 -8.48 -0.99 -12.15
N PHE A 87 -8.31 0.33 -12.10
CA PHE A 87 -8.51 1.17 -10.92
C PHE A 87 -9.18 2.48 -11.29
N ASN A 88 -9.74 3.16 -10.29
CA ASN A 88 -10.34 4.47 -10.49
C ASN A 88 -9.29 5.52 -10.87
N SER A 89 -9.74 6.55 -11.60
CA SER A 89 -8.95 7.75 -11.84
C SER A 89 -9.46 8.86 -10.94
N TYR A 90 -8.53 9.61 -10.35
CA TYR A 90 -8.83 10.73 -9.47
C TYR A 90 -8.29 12.05 -10.07
N PRO A 91 -8.97 13.18 -9.84
CA PRO A 91 -8.49 14.49 -10.30
C PRO A 91 -7.12 14.84 -9.70
N ASN A 92 -6.32 15.63 -10.43
CA ASN A 92 -5.08 16.21 -9.89
C ASN A 92 -5.38 17.34 -8.89
N ALA A 93 -4.36 17.82 -8.17
CA ALA A 93 -4.52 18.92 -7.21
C ALA A 93 -5.00 20.23 -7.88
N GLU A 94 -4.54 20.51 -9.10
CA GLU A 94 -4.90 21.69 -9.89
C GLU A 94 -6.41 21.82 -10.13
N PHE A 95 -7.10 20.70 -10.42
CA PHE A 95 -8.54 20.67 -10.55
C PHE A 95 -9.27 21.28 -9.34
N PHE A 96 -8.79 21.01 -8.13
CA PHE A 96 -9.38 21.58 -6.91
C PHE A 96 -8.97 23.05 -6.70
N GLY A 97 -7.78 23.43 -7.16
CA GLY A 97 -7.31 24.83 -7.16
C GLY A 97 -8.22 25.73 -8.00
N ILE A 98 -8.57 25.30 -9.22
CA ILE A 98 -9.48 26.04 -10.11
C ILE A 98 -10.87 26.22 -9.48
N ILE A 99 -11.37 25.21 -8.76
CA ILE A 99 -12.63 25.35 -8.02
C ILE A 99 -12.49 26.37 -6.87
N ALA A 100 -11.34 26.39 -6.21
CA ALA A 100 -11.09 27.26 -5.07
C ALA A 100 -11.06 28.74 -5.45
N GLU A 101 -10.62 29.09 -6.66
CA GLU A 101 -10.66 30.46 -7.20
C GLU A 101 -12.07 31.07 -7.13
N ASN A 102 -13.09 30.26 -7.39
CA ASN A 102 -14.48 30.70 -7.38
C ASN A 102 -15.22 30.39 -6.07
N ASN A 103 -14.89 29.27 -5.42
CA ASN A 103 -15.58 28.82 -4.21
C ASN A 103 -14.73 27.86 -3.36
N ILE A 104 -14.02 28.41 -2.38
CA ILE A 104 -13.16 27.64 -1.46
C ILE A 104 -13.92 26.58 -0.64
N ARG A 105 -15.18 26.85 -0.25
CA ARG A 105 -16.00 25.91 0.53
C ARG A 105 -16.33 24.68 -0.31
N LYS A 106 -16.67 24.89 -1.59
CA LYS A 106 -16.88 23.81 -2.56
C LYS A 106 -15.59 23.04 -2.79
N ALA A 107 -14.46 23.72 -3.03
CA ALA A 107 -13.16 23.06 -3.23
C ALA A 107 -12.80 22.14 -2.06
N LYS A 108 -12.91 22.62 -0.80
CA LYS A 108 -12.67 21.80 0.40
C LYS A 108 -13.55 20.55 0.45
N LYS A 109 -14.84 20.67 0.12
CA LYS A 109 -15.76 19.52 0.07
C LYS A 109 -15.31 18.51 -1.00
N HIS A 110 -14.91 18.98 -2.18
CA HIS A 110 -14.43 18.12 -3.26
C HIS A 110 -13.11 17.41 -2.91
N VAL A 111 -12.15 18.10 -2.28
CA VAL A 111 -10.90 17.51 -1.79
C VAL A 111 -11.17 16.42 -0.75
N LEU A 112 -12.08 16.69 0.20
CA LEU A 112 -12.45 15.72 1.24
C LEU A 112 -13.04 14.46 0.61
N ILE A 113 -14.01 14.62 -0.31
CA ILE A 113 -14.64 13.48 -1.00
C ILE A 113 -13.59 12.69 -1.78
N ASN A 114 -12.72 13.36 -2.55
CA ASN A 114 -11.65 12.72 -3.30
C ASN A 114 -10.73 11.89 -2.41
N SER A 115 -10.27 12.48 -1.30
CA SER A 115 -9.40 11.84 -0.33
C SER A 115 -10.05 10.62 0.33
N ILE A 116 -11.35 10.70 0.67
CA ILE A 116 -12.12 9.58 1.20
C ILE A 116 -12.21 8.46 0.15
N MET A 117 -12.51 8.79 -1.12
CA MET A 117 -12.66 7.79 -2.17
C MET A 117 -11.33 7.07 -2.45
N ILE A 118 -10.21 7.80 -2.49
CA ILE A 118 -8.86 7.21 -2.58
C ILE A 118 -8.62 6.28 -1.39
N GLY A 119 -8.85 6.78 -0.17
CA GLY A 119 -8.65 6.00 1.06
C GLY A 119 -9.50 4.73 1.09
N GLN A 120 -10.75 4.77 0.62
CA GLN A 120 -11.64 3.61 0.52
C GLN A 120 -11.15 2.58 -0.51
N GLU A 121 -10.71 3.02 -1.69
CA GLU A 121 -10.14 2.12 -2.70
C GLU A 121 -8.89 1.44 -2.18
N LEU A 122 -7.97 2.21 -1.60
CA LEU A 122 -6.75 1.70 -0.98
C LEU A 122 -7.06 0.74 0.16
N LYS A 123 -8.01 1.06 1.05
CA LYS A 123 -8.45 0.17 2.13
C LYS A 123 -8.95 -1.17 1.58
N LYS A 124 -9.73 -1.17 0.50
CA LYS A 124 -10.22 -2.41 -0.14
C LYS A 124 -9.09 -3.29 -0.70
N ILE A 125 -7.95 -2.69 -1.07
CA ILE A 125 -6.78 -3.39 -1.62
C ILE A 125 -5.83 -3.86 -0.49
N TRP A 126 -5.56 -3.01 0.51
CA TRP A 126 -4.57 -3.28 1.55
C TRP A 126 -5.11 -4.03 2.76
N TYR A 127 -6.40 -3.85 3.06
CA TYR A 127 -7.06 -4.44 4.21
C TYR A 127 -7.79 -5.70 3.75
N GLN A 128 -7.18 -6.85 4.04
CA GLN A 128 -7.90 -8.11 4.05
C GLN A 128 -8.51 -8.21 5.44
N HIS A 129 -9.85 -8.28 5.56
CA HIS A 129 -10.44 -8.79 6.78
C HIS A 129 -9.86 -10.20 6.98
N GLU A 130 -8.92 -10.35 7.91
CA GLU A 130 -8.75 -11.62 8.59
C GLU A 130 -10.06 -11.85 9.33
N LEU A 131 -11.04 -12.46 8.64
CA LEU A 131 -12.03 -13.28 9.33
C LEU A 131 -11.19 -14.31 10.08
N ARG A 132 -10.88 -13.98 11.33
CA ARG A 132 -10.44 -14.96 12.31
C ARG A 132 -11.59 -15.96 12.37
N SER A 133 -11.48 -17.05 11.63
CA SER A 133 -12.23 -18.25 11.93
C SER A 133 -11.91 -18.57 13.38
N SER A 134 -12.85 -18.23 14.25
CA SER A 134 -12.88 -18.69 15.63
C SER A 134 -13.11 -20.19 15.57
N SER A 135 -12.03 -20.94 15.39
CA SER A 135 -11.98 -22.40 15.50
C SER A 135 -10.91 -22.72 16.53
N ARG A 136 -11.21 -22.33 17.76
CA ARG A 136 -10.65 -22.86 19.00
C ARG A 136 -11.80 -22.98 19.98
N CYS A 137 -12.55 -24.07 19.82
CA CYS A 137 -13.08 -24.95 20.86
C CYS A 137 -13.04 -26.35 20.26
#